data_AF-T0URP7-F1
#
_entry.id   AF-T0URP7-F1
#
_cell.length_a   1.000
_cell.length_b   1.000
_cell.length_c   1.000
_cell.angle_alpha   90.00
_cell.angle_beta   90.00
_cell.angle_gamma   90.00
#
_symmetry.space_group_name_H-M   'P 1'
#
loop_
_entity.id
_entity.type
_entity.pdbx_description
1 polymer ?
#
loop_
_entity_poly.entity_id
_entity_poly.type
_entity_poly.pdbx_seq_one_letter_code
_entity_poly.pdbx_strand_id
1 'polypeptide(L)' 'MTKLFQNYKRAAIEFVKAEGNYLFDQDGKNTLIFHLVLV' A
#
# COMPACT_ATOMS: atom_id res chain seq x y z
N MET A 1 17.21 -2.81 -14.87
CA MET A 1 16.35 -2.53 -13.71
C MET A 1 14.95 -3.08 -14.00
N THR A 2 14.69 -4.33 -13.64
CA THR A 2 13.33 -4.89 -13.53
C THR A 2 13.44 -6.22 -12.76
N LYS A 3 13.34 -6.17 -11.43
CA LYS A 3 13.18 -7.36 -10.59
C LYS A 3 11.90 -7.28 -9.76
N LEU A 4 10.85 -6.70 -10.34
CA LEU A 4 9.51 -6.80 -9.78
C LEU A 4 8.86 -8.02 -10.42
N PHE A 5 8.57 -9.03 -9.60
CA PHE A 5 7.85 -10.22 -10.06
C PHE A 5 6.49 -9.79 -10.62
N GLN A 6 6.23 -10.11 -11.88
CA GLN A 6 4.98 -9.75 -12.55
C GLN A 6 3.79 -10.62 -12.15
N ASN A 7 3.97 -11.51 -11.17
CA ASN A 7 2.90 -12.39 -10.70
C ASN A 7 1.93 -11.72 -9.72
N TYR A 8 2.19 -10.47 -9.32
CA TYR A 8 1.31 -9.71 -8.45
C TYR A 8 0.51 -8.68 -9.27
N LYS A 9 -0.83 -8.73 -9.16
CA LYS A 9 -1.69 -7.65 -9.65
C LYS A 9 -1.58 -6.46 -8.69
N ARG A 10 -0.71 -5.50 -9.01
CA ARG A 10 -0.54 -4.29 -8.21
C ARG A 10 -1.80 -3.43 -8.34
N ALA A 11 -2.39 -3.05 -7.20
CA ALA A 11 -3.39 -2.00 -7.20
C ALA A 11 -2.76 -0.70 -7.73
N ALA A 12 -3.52 0.12 -8.44
CA ALA A 12 -3.04 1.40 -8.99
C ALA A 12 -2.80 2.47 -7.92
N ILE A 13 -2.98 2.14 -6.64
CA ILE A 13 -2.82 3.05 -5.51
C ILE A 13 -1.38 2.91 -5.00
N GLU A 14 -0.65 4.03 -4.98
CA GLU A 14 0.68 4.11 -4.40
C GLU A 14 0.65 4.92 -3.10
N PHE A 15 1.08 4.31 -2.01
CA PHE A 15 1.19 4.97 -0.71
C PHE A 15 2.62 5.48 -0.50
N VAL A 16 2.75 6.72 -0.03
CA VAL A 16 4.05 7.38 0.17
C VAL A 16 4.42 7.55 1.65
N LYS A 17 3.45 7.44 2.56
CA LYS A 17 3.66 7.54 4.00
C LYS A 17 2.73 6.59 4.76
N ALA A 18 3.21 6.10 5.90
CA ALA A 18 2.40 5.41 6.90
C ALA A 18 2.50 6.15 8.24
N GLU A 19 1.39 6.29 8.95
CA GLU A 19 1.34 6.84 10.31
C GLU A 19 0.30 6.09 11.15
N GLY A 20 0.75 5.37 12.18
CA GLY A 20 -0.11 4.49 12.97
C GLY A 20 -0.80 3.44 12.09
N ASN A 21 -2.13 3.46 12.07
CA ASN A 21 -2.98 2.58 11.25
C ASN A 21 -3.46 3.23 9.95
N TYR A 22 -2.78 4.27 9.45
CA TYR A 22 -3.15 4.97 8.23
C TYR A 22 -2.03 4.93 7.19
N LEU A 23 -2.42 4.70 5.93
CA LEU A 23 -1.57 4.94 4.77
C LEU A 23 -2.02 6.22 4.07
N PHE A 24 -1.06 6.99 3.59
CA PHE A 24 -1.28 8.21 2.84
C PHE A 24 -0.81 8.02 1.41
N ASP A 25 -1.68 8.34 0.45
CA ASP A 25 -1.32 8.39 -0.96
C ASP A 25 -0.57 9.70 -1.29
N GLN A 26 -0.17 9.84 -2.56
CA GLN A 26 0.51 11.03 -3.06
C GLN A 26 -0.32 12.32 -2.94
N ASP A 27 -1.65 12.20 -2.95
CA ASP A 27 -2.60 13.32 -2.81
C ASP A 27 -2.88 13.64 -1.33
N GLY A 28 -2.28 12.90 -0.39
CA GLY A 28 -2.47 13.05 1.04
C GLY A 28 -3.77 12.44 1.58
N LYS A 29 -4.51 11.67 0.78
CA LYS A 29 -5.70 10.95 1.26
C LYS A 29 -5.26 9.81 2.16
N ASN A 30 -5.93 9.70 3.31
CA ASN A 30 -5.67 8.65 4.27
C ASN A 30 -6.58 7.44 4.03
N THR A 31 -6.01 6.24 4.15
CA THR A 31 -6.72 4.97 4.12
C THR A 31 -6.41 4.19 5.40
N LEU A 32 -7.45 3.71 6.08
CA LEU A 32 -7.30 2.83 7.25
C LEU A 32 -6.69 1.49 6.84
N ILE A 33 -5.61 1.11 7.52
CA ILE A 33 -4.97 -0.19 7.35
C ILE A 33 -5.76 -1.21 8.16
N PHE A 34 -6.41 -2.16 7.48
CA PHE A 34 -6.87 -3.37 8.12
C PHE A 34 -5.77 -4.42 8.02
N HIS A 35 -5.09 -4.71 9.14
CA HIS A 35 -4.15 -5.81 9.21
C HIS A 35 -4.93 -7.13 9.08
N LEU A 36 -4.90 -7.74 7.89
CA LEU A 36 -5.26 -9.15 7.76
C LEU A 36 -4.11 -9.97 8.35
N VAL A 37 -4.20 -10.30 9.63
CA VAL A 37 -3.38 -11.36 10.20
C VAL A 37 -3.87 -12.67 9.57
N LEU A 38 -3.19 -13.11 8.51
CA LEU A 38 -3.29 -14.49 8.05
C LEU A 38 -2.57 -15.34 9.10
N VAL A 39 -3.38 -15.95 9.99
CA VAL A 39 -2.97 -17.12 10.78
C VAL A 39 -2.83 -18.31 9.84
#